data_AF-A0A167SZD4-F1
#
_entry.id   AF-A0A167SZD4-F1
#
_cell.length_a   1.000
_cell.length_b   1.000
_cell.length_c   1.000
_cell.angle_alpha   90.00
_cell.angle_beta   90.00
_cell.angle_gamma   90.00
#
_symmetry.space_group_name_H-M   'P 1'
#
loop_
_entity.id
_entity.type
_entity.pdbx_description
1 polymer ?
#
loop_
_entity_poly.entity_id
_entity_poly.type
_entity_poly.pdbx_seq_one_letter_code
_entity_poly.pdbx_strand_id
1 'polypeptide(L)'
;MPHVKTGYQGARDKGGVKRVYTLPELVGEGSKFGFDLRKWDGKAPIPVLDELGRVFAACIGQPNDAGWSAVSRDAAADIAAARDACKFPSGCRKHRRGDFPVLAVAVSYGGGQKRPGNLVNSRRNARALRILLRTRALRRIAGFASGGFAYWHPRLHPYYHDRLGSLFQHHPRLQRNFDNSVFACATVNFGPRTCC
;
A
#
# COMPACT_ATOMS: atom_id res chain seq x y z
N MET A 1 4.66 -29.73 2.73
CA MET A 1 3.67 -29.17 1.77
C MET A 1 4.20 -27.84 1.25
N PRO A 2 4.30 -27.61 -0.07
CA PRO A 2 4.74 -26.31 -0.57
C PRO A 2 3.67 -25.28 -0.21
N HIS A 3 4.07 -24.21 0.47
CA HIS A 3 3.18 -23.26 1.14
C HIS A 3 2.41 -22.30 0.21
N VAL A 4 2.53 -22.44 -1.12
CA VAL A 4 1.78 -21.65 -2.10
C VAL A 4 1.65 -22.43 -3.42
N LYS A 5 0.55 -23.15 -3.60
CA LYS A 5 0.20 -23.74 -4.92
C LYS A 5 -0.35 -22.69 -5.90
N THR A 6 -0.62 -21.46 -5.44
CA THR A 6 -1.30 -20.39 -6.20
C THR A 6 -0.64 -19.02 -6.07
N GLY A 7 0.55 -18.92 -5.47
CA GLY A 7 1.25 -17.66 -5.24
C GLY A 7 2.50 -17.56 -6.11
N TYR A 8 2.68 -16.43 -6.78
CA TYR A 8 3.96 -16.10 -7.40
C TYR A 8 5.01 -15.86 -6.31
N GLN A 9 6.06 -16.67 -6.28
CA GLN A 9 7.27 -16.39 -5.50
C GLN A 9 8.30 -15.82 -6.47
N GLY A 10 8.50 -14.51 -6.42
CA GLY A 10 9.56 -13.87 -7.20
C GLY A 10 10.91 -14.51 -6.90
N ALA A 11 11.69 -14.76 -7.95
CA ALA A 11 13.06 -15.26 -7.80
C ALA A 11 13.81 -14.32 -6.84
N ARG A 12 14.55 -14.89 -5.88
CA ARG A 12 15.50 -14.10 -5.08
C ARG A 12 16.68 -13.76 -5.97
N ASP A 13 16.59 -12.64 -6.65
CA ASP A 13 17.66 -12.01 -7.39
C ASP A 13 18.82 -11.67 -6.43
N LYS A 14 20.03 -12.16 -6.78
CA LYS A 14 21.24 -12.11 -5.94
C LYS A 14 21.85 -10.70 -5.78
N GLY A 15 21.23 -9.66 -6.33
CA GLY A 15 21.78 -8.31 -6.24
C GLY A 15 21.21 -7.40 -7.30
N GLY A 16 20.12 -6.70 -6.98
CA GLY A 16 19.82 -5.45 -7.67
C GLY A 16 20.89 -4.43 -7.36
N VAL A 17 21.22 -3.57 -8.33
CA VAL A 17 22.17 -2.47 -8.15
C VAL A 17 21.68 -1.61 -6.98
N LYS A 18 22.47 -1.50 -5.91
CA LYS A 18 22.12 -0.73 -4.71
C LYS A 18 22.49 0.75 -4.87
N ARG A 19 22.03 1.38 -5.95
CA ARG A 19 22.23 2.81 -6.18
C ARG A 19 20.96 3.49 -6.63
N VAL A 20 20.89 4.79 -6.42
CA VAL A 20 19.81 5.63 -6.95
C VAL A 20 20.10 5.90 -8.42
N TYR A 21 19.10 5.71 -9.27
CA TYR A 21 19.15 6.12 -10.67
C TYR A 21 18.56 7.53 -10.80
N THR A 22 19.23 8.37 -11.56
CA THR A 22 18.71 9.67 -11.97
C THR A 22 17.68 9.49 -13.08
N LEU A 23 16.80 10.48 -13.26
CA LEU A 23 15.80 10.44 -14.33
C LEU A 23 16.45 10.27 -15.72
N PRO A 24 17.51 11.03 -16.11
CA PRO A 24 18.17 10.85 -17.41
C PRO A 24 18.83 9.49 -17.60
N GLU A 25 19.23 8.79 -16.53
CA GLU A 25 19.72 7.42 -16.67
C GLU A 25 18.59 6.47 -17.09
N LEU A 26 17.37 6.69 -16.59
CA LEU A 26 16.21 5.84 -16.84
C LEU A 26 15.52 6.12 -18.17
N VAL A 27 15.52 7.38 -18.62
CA VAL A 27 14.71 7.85 -19.77
C VAL A 27 15.57 8.55 -20.81
N GLY A 28 15.15 8.56 -22.07
CA GLY A 28 15.75 9.38 -23.14
C GLY A 28 16.75 8.68 -24.06
N GLU A 29 17.26 9.45 -25.02
CA GLU A 29 18.21 8.98 -26.05
C GLU A 29 19.54 8.55 -25.40
N GLY A 30 19.93 7.29 -25.61
CA GLY A 30 21.13 6.70 -25.00
C GLY A 30 20.94 6.10 -23.60
N SER A 31 19.74 6.16 -23.01
CA SER A 31 19.45 5.41 -21.78
C SER A 31 19.55 3.90 -22.04
N LYS A 32 20.25 3.18 -21.17
CA LYS A 32 20.30 1.71 -21.20
C LYS A 32 18.99 1.04 -20.80
N PHE A 33 18.09 1.77 -20.13
CA PHE A 33 16.82 1.24 -19.64
C PHE A 33 15.66 1.53 -20.58
N GLY A 34 15.71 2.66 -21.31
CA GLY A 34 14.70 3.01 -22.32
C GLY A 34 13.30 3.16 -21.74
N PHE A 35 13.16 3.64 -20.50
CA PHE A 35 11.85 3.82 -19.89
C PHE A 35 11.12 5.03 -20.45
N ASP A 36 9.80 4.90 -20.54
CA ASP A 36 8.88 5.99 -20.86
C ASP A 36 8.57 6.83 -19.62
N LEU A 37 8.81 8.15 -19.70
CA LEU A 37 8.32 9.08 -18.69
C LEU A 37 6.87 9.48 -18.98
N ARG A 38 5.93 9.03 -18.13
CA ARG A 38 4.54 9.49 -18.17
C ARG A 38 4.35 10.64 -17.18
N LYS A 39 4.16 11.86 -17.69
CA LYS A 39 3.77 13.01 -16.87
C LYS A 39 2.33 12.83 -16.42
N TRP A 40 2.08 13.03 -15.14
CA TRP A 40 0.77 12.84 -14.55
C TRP A 40 0.41 13.98 -13.61
N ASP A 41 -0.79 14.53 -13.78
CA ASP A 41 -1.32 15.62 -12.96
C ASP A 41 -1.95 15.14 -11.63
N GLY A 42 -2.01 13.82 -11.42
CA GLY A 42 -2.65 13.20 -10.26
C GLY A 42 -4.18 13.25 -10.29
N LYS A 43 -4.80 13.66 -11.41
CA LYS A 43 -6.25 13.81 -11.53
C LYS A 43 -6.85 12.84 -12.54
N ALA A 44 -6.43 12.92 -13.80
CA ALA A 44 -6.95 12.05 -14.85
C ALA A 44 -6.35 10.65 -14.70
N PRO A 45 -7.13 9.57 -14.72
CA PRO A 45 -6.55 8.26 -14.54
C PRO A 45 -5.67 7.83 -15.74
N ILE A 46 -4.59 7.11 -15.47
CA ILE A 46 -3.72 6.51 -16.51
C ILE A 46 -3.69 4.99 -16.31
N PRO A 47 -4.30 4.20 -17.20
CA PRO A 47 -4.13 2.74 -17.19
C PRO A 47 -2.74 2.36 -17.71
N VAL A 48 -2.16 1.32 -17.13
CA VAL A 48 -0.95 0.66 -17.60
C VAL A 48 -1.33 -0.69 -18.17
N LEU A 49 -1.01 -0.89 -19.45
CA LEU A 49 -1.39 -2.04 -20.24
C LEU A 49 -0.20 -2.96 -20.46
N ASP A 50 -0.45 -4.27 -20.49
CA ASP A 50 0.52 -5.22 -21.02
C ASP A 50 0.46 -5.28 -22.56
N GLU A 51 1.30 -6.13 -23.15
CA GLU A 51 1.39 -6.34 -24.59
C GLU A 51 0.09 -6.83 -25.26
N LEU A 52 -0.85 -7.36 -24.48
CA LEU A 52 -2.16 -7.82 -24.95
C LEU A 52 -3.27 -6.78 -24.69
N GLY A 53 -2.92 -5.57 -24.25
CA GLY A 53 -3.87 -4.51 -23.95
C GLY A 53 -4.64 -4.71 -22.65
N ARG A 54 -4.20 -5.61 -21.76
CA ARG A 54 -4.87 -5.84 -20.47
C ARG A 54 -4.37 -4.85 -19.43
N VAL A 55 -5.30 -4.20 -18.72
CA VAL A 55 -4.95 -3.33 -17.58
C VAL A 55 -4.41 -4.20 -16.45
N PHE A 56 -3.16 -3.98 -16.06
CA PHE A 56 -2.54 -4.64 -14.89
C PHE A 56 -2.20 -3.67 -13.76
N ALA A 57 -2.18 -2.37 -14.04
CA ALA A 57 -2.04 -1.31 -13.05
C ALA A 57 -2.76 -0.04 -13.53
N ALA A 58 -3.09 0.86 -12.61
CA ALA A 58 -3.67 2.17 -12.94
C ALA A 58 -3.21 3.23 -11.94
N CYS A 59 -2.80 4.38 -12.47
CA CYS A 59 -2.72 5.63 -11.72
C CYS A 59 -4.14 6.18 -11.62
N ILE A 60 -4.84 5.95 -10.51
CA ILE A 60 -6.30 6.14 -10.43
C ILE A 60 -6.79 7.59 -10.29
N GLY A 61 -5.88 8.53 -9.99
CA GLY A 61 -6.17 9.96 -9.94
C GLY A 61 -6.71 10.41 -8.61
N GLN A 62 -7.69 11.30 -8.67
CA GLN A 62 -8.47 11.76 -7.53
C GLN A 62 -9.97 11.63 -7.82
N PRO A 63 -10.82 11.51 -6.79
CA PRO A 63 -12.27 11.59 -7.00
C PRO A 63 -12.67 12.98 -7.51
N ASN A 64 -13.84 13.06 -8.14
CA ASN A 64 -14.47 14.33 -8.50
C ASN A 64 -15.02 15.01 -7.23
N ASP A 65 -14.11 15.51 -6.41
CA ASP A 65 -14.36 16.14 -5.11
C ASP A 65 -13.39 17.31 -4.92
N ALA A 66 -13.94 18.53 -4.91
CA ALA A 66 -13.17 19.75 -4.70
C ALA A 66 -12.42 19.77 -3.35
N GLY A 67 -12.90 19.02 -2.35
CA GLY A 67 -12.27 18.88 -1.04
C GLY A 67 -11.14 17.85 -0.99
N TRP A 68 -10.80 17.16 -2.09
CA TRP A 68 -9.83 16.07 -2.05
C TRP A 68 -8.41 16.53 -1.68
N SER A 69 -8.00 17.73 -2.10
CA SER A 69 -6.70 18.29 -1.72
C SER A 69 -6.55 18.44 -0.20
N ALA A 70 -7.65 18.80 0.48
CA ALA A 70 -7.68 18.86 1.94
C ALA A 70 -7.51 17.47 2.55
N VAL A 71 -8.17 16.43 2.02
CA VAL A 71 -8.01 15.05 2.48
C VAL A 71 -6.55 14.60 2.47
N SER A 72 -5.83 14.86 1.36
CA SER A 72 -4.42 14.49 1.24
C SER A 72 -3.53 15.23 2.24
N ARG A 73 -3.75 16.54 2.43
CA ARG A 73 -3.02 17.36 3.41
C ARG A 73 -3.31 16.92 4.85
N ASP A 74 -4.58 16.70 5.18
CA ASP A 74 -5.02 16.30 6.50
C ASP A 74 -4.49 14.90 6.84
N ALA A 75 -4.45 13.97 5.87
CA ALA A 75 -3.81 12.67 6.04
C ALA A 75 -2.30 12.80 6.35
N ALA A 76 -1.59 13.69 5.66
CA ALA A 76 -0.18 13.93 5.93
C ALA A 76 0.03 14.49 7.35
N ALA A 77 -0.83 15.41 7.80
CA ALA A 77 -0.80 15.95 9.17
C ALA A 77 -1.12 14.88 10.22
N ASP A 78 -2.15 14.05 9.97
CA ASP A 78 -2.52 12.94 10.85
C ASP A 78 -1.38 11.92 11.00
N ILE A 79 -0.71 11.58 9.89
CA ILE A 79 0.46 10.68 9.89
C ILE A 79 1.62 11.31 10.67
N ALA A 80 1.89 12.61 10.47
CA ALA A 80 2.93 13.33 11.21
C ALA A 80 2.65 13.34 12.72
N ALA A 81 1.42 13.63 13.14
CA ALA A 81 1.04 13.58 14.56
C ALA A 81 1.15 12.15 15.13
N ALA A 82 0.72 11.14 14.36
CA ALA A 82 0.82 9.74 14.77
C ALA A 82 2.28 9.26 14.88
N ARG A 83 3.21 9.83 14.09
CA ARG A 83 4.65 9.53 14.16
C ARG A 83 5.21 9.77 15.55
N ASP A 84 4.88 10.91 16.16
CA ASP A 84 5.38 11.29 17.48
C ASP A 84 4.78 10.42 18.59
N ALA A 85 3.58 9.91 18.36
CA ALA A 85 2.92 8.94 19.22
C ALA A 85 3.48 7.50 19.08
N CYS A 86 4.30 7.19 18.07
CA CYS A 86 4.83 5.85 17.81
C CYS A 86 6.26 5.64 18.32
N LYS A 87 6.64 4.37 18.50
CA LYS A 87 8.03 3.93 18.69
C LYS A 87 8.44 3.04 17.51
N PHE A 88 9.51 3.42 16.84
CA PHE A 88 10.02 2.70 15.67
C PHE A 88 11.27 1.90 16.02
N PRO A 89 11.23 0.56 15.95
CA PRO A 89 12.42 -0.29 16.02
C PRO A 89 13.42 0.06 14.91
N SER A 90 14.71 -0.21 15.11
CA SER A 90 15.77 0.10 14.15
C SER A 90 15.51 -0.49 12.76
N GLY A 91 15.05 -1.74 12.68
CA GLY A 91 14.74 -2.43 11.42
C GLY A 91 13.56 -1.86 10.63
N CYS A 92 12.79 -0.93 11.20
CA CYS A 92 11.64 -0.30 10.55
C CYS A 92 11.92 1.14 10.10
N ARG A 93 13.16 1.64 10.25
CA ARG A 93 13.54 3.02 9.90
C ARG A 93 14.28 3.10 8.57
N LYS A 94 15.11 2.10 8.27
CA LYS A 94 15.89 2.00 7.04
C LYS A 94 15.62 0.67 6.38
N HIS A 95 15.08 0.71 5.16
CA HIS A 95 14.70 -0.48 4.41
C HIS A 95 14.84 -0.25 2.91
N ARG A 96 14.64 -1.31 2.10
CA ARG A 96 14.75 -1.25 0.63
C ARG A 96 13.89 -0.16 -0.03
N ARG A 97 12.79 0.28 0.60
CA ARG A 97 11.88 1.30 0.06
C ARG A 97 12.23 2.74 0.47
N GLY A 98 13.34 2.96 1.17
CA GLY A 98 13.76 4.28 1.65
C GLY A 98 14.15 4.34 3.12
N ASP A 99 14.51 5.55 3.56
CA ASP A 99 14.90 5.88 4.92
C ASP A 99 13.79 6.68 5.61
N PHE A 100 12.75 5.97 6.03
CA PHE A 100 11.63 6.51 6.79
C PHE A 100 11.02 5.43 7.67
N PRO A 101 10.41 5.80 8.81
CA PRO A 101 9.77 4.83 9.67
C PRO A 101 8.51 4.25 9.04
N VAL A 102 8.32 2.94 9.20
CA VAL A 102 7.12 2.23 8.73
C VAL A 102 6.48 1.40 9.84
N LEU A 103 5.16 1.35 9.86
CA LEU A 103 4.41 0.38 10.66
C LEU A 103 3.28 -0.22 9.82
N ALA A 104 3.11 -1.53 9.95
CA ALA A 104 2.03 -2.28 9.32
C ALA A 104 1.02 -2.77 10.37
N VAL A 105 -0.24 -2.92 9.96
CA VAL A 105 -1.37 -3.20 10.84
C VAL A 105 -2.42 -4.07 10.16
N ALA A 106 -3.27 -4.71 10.97
CA ALA A 106 -4.29 -5.69 10.57
C ALA A 106 -3.68 -7.03 10.12
N VAL A 107 -4.30 -7.69 9.13
CA VAL A 107 -4.11 -9.12 8.92
C VAL A 107 -2.93 -9.39 7.98
N SER A 108 -2.06 -10.31 8.35
CA SER A 108 -0.98 -10.80 7.50
C SER A 108 -0.98 -12.33 7.46
N TYR A 109 -0.55 -12.87 6.32
CA TYR A 109 -0.26 -14.28 6.13
C TYR A 109 1.01 -14.39 5.29
N GLY A 110 2.09 -14.87 5.92
CA GLY A 110 3.43 -14.90 5.30
C GLY A 110 4.54 -14.99 6.35
N GLY A 111 5.80 -15.06 5.91
CA GLY A 111 6.96 -15.08 6.82
C GLY A 111 7.06 -16.34 7.70
N GLY A 112 6.53 -17.48 7.24
CA GLY A 112 6.54 -18.74 8.01
C GLY A 112 5.33 -18.96 8.92
N GLN A 113 4.39 -18.01 8.96
CA GLN A 113 3.13 -18.19 9.68
C GLN A 113 2.32 -19.37 9.10
N LYS A 114 1.80 -20.24 9.97
CA LYS A 114 0.94 -21.38 9.58
C LYS A 114 -0.54 -21.02 9.45
N ARG A 115 -0.94 -19.84 9.96
CA ARG A 115 -2.31 -19.33 9.97
C ARG A 115 -2.28 -17.80 9.82
N PRO A 116 -3.35 -17.18 9.28
CA PRO A 116 -3.47 -15.73 9.25
C PRO A 116 -3.47 -15.16 10.68
N GLY A 117 -2.81 -14.02 10.86
CA GLY A 117 -2.67 -13.38 12.17
C GLY A 117 -2.70 -11.86 12.07
N ASN A 118 -3.02 -11.21 13.19
CA ASN A 118 -2.88 -9.76 13.32
C ASN A 118 -1.40 -9.41 13.46
N LEU A 119 -0.94 -8.40 12.74
CA LEU A 119 0.41 -7.88 12.89
C LEU A 119 0.64 -7.34 14.30
N VAL A 120 1.68 -7.86 14.95
CA VAL A 120 2.02 -7.53 16.33
C VAL A 120 2.64 -6.13 16.39
N ASN A 121 1.99 -5.24 17.14
CA ASN A 121 2.47 -3.91 17.45
C ASN A 121 2.57 -3.76 18.97
N SER A 122 3.51 -2.93 19.44
CA SER A 122 3.54 -2.53 20.86
C SER A 122 2.20 -1.89 21.25
N ARG A 123 1.81 -1.94 22.53
CA ARG A 123 0.56 -1.31 23.00
C ARG A 123 0.45 0.16 22.57
N ARG A 124 1.57 0.89 22.62
CA ARG A 124 1.70 2.27 22.15
C ARG A 124 1.41 2.40 20.65
N ASN A 125 2.11 1.64 19.80
CA ASN A 125 1.93 1.70 18.34
C ASN A 125 0.52 1.26 17.93
N ALA A 126 0.00 0.20 18.54
CA ALA A 126 -1.35 -0.28 18.26
C ALA A 126 -2.41 0.79 18.58
N ARG A 127 -2.24 1.54 19.68
CA ARG A 127 -3.12 2.68 20.02
C ARG A 127 -3.01 3.80 18.98
N ALA A 128 -1.80 4.22 18.63
CA ALA A 128 -1.56 5.29 17.65
C ALA A 128 -2.13 4.92 16.27
N LEU A 129 -1.87 3.70 15.79
CA LEU A 129 -2.41 3.20 14.52
C LEU A 129 -3.94 3.11 14.54
N ARG A 130 -4.55 2.66 15.64
CA ARG A 130 -6.02 2.62 15.74
C ARG A 130 -6.65 4.01 15.65
N ILE A 131 -6.03 5.01 16.26
CA ILE A 131 -6.49 6.41 16.17
C ILE A 131 -6.33 6.90 14.72
N LEU A 132 -5.15 6.70 14.14
CA LEU A 132 -4.84 7.12 12.76
C LEU A 132 -5.78 6.51 11.72
N LEU A 133 -6.05 5.21 11.78
CA LEU A 133 -6.96 4.54 10.84
C LEU A 133 -8.42 4.99 10.97
N ARG A 134 -8.79 5.62 12.08
CA ARG A 134 -10.14 6.15 12.31
C ARG A 134 -10.30 7.60 11.84
N THR A 135 -9.23 8.29 11.46
CA THR A 135 -9.36 9.67 10.99
C THR A 135 -10.11 9.70 9.66
N ARG A 136 -10.84 10.80 9.44
CA ARG A 136 -11.63 11.02 8.23
C ARG A 136 -10.75 10.90 6.98
N ALA A 137 -9.56 11.48 7.02
CA ALA A 137 -8.67 11.54 5.88
C ALA A 137 -8.21 10.14 5.43
N LEU A 138 -7.74 9.31 6.37
CA LEU A 138 -7.26 7.96 6.06
C LEU A 138 -8.41 7.04 5.60
N ARG A 139 -9.60 7.14 6.22
CA ARG A 139 -10.78 6.38 5.77
C ARG A 139 -11.21 6.76 4.35
N ARG A 140 -11.15 8.04 3.98
CA ARG A 140 -11.45 8.51 2.62
C ARG A 140 -10.44 7.98 1.61
N ILE A 141 -9.14 8.01 1.92
CA ILE A 141 -8.09 7.45 1.06
C ILE A 141 -8.27 5.94 0.88
N ALA A 142 -8.52 5.19 1.96
CA ALA A 142 -8.73 3.75 1.90
C ALA A 142 -9.97 3.37 1.06
N GLY A 143 -11.06 4.12 1.23
CA GLY A 143 -12.28 3.93 0.44
C GLY A 143 -12.08 4.26 -1.04
N PHE A 144 -11.39 5.37 -1.36
CA PHE A 144 -11.07 5.72 -2.74
C PHE A 144 -10.17 4.69 -3.41
N ALA A 145 -9.15 4.19 -2.70
CA ALA A 145 -8.30 3.12 -3.22
C ALA A 145 -9.10 1.82 -3.48
N SER A 146 -10.02 1.46 -2.58
CA SER A 146 -10.91 0.30 -2.76
C SER A 146 -11.86 0.48 -3.94
N GLY A 147 -12.47 1.66 -4.07
CA GLY A 147 -13.37 1.99 -5.18
C GLY A 147 -12.65 2.04 -6.53
N GLY A 148 -11.45 2.62 -6.57
CA GLY A 148 -10.57 2.56 -7.75
C GLY A 148 -10.23 1.12 -8.12
N PHE A 149 -9.93 0.26 -7.14
CA PHE A 149 -9.72 -1.16 -7.40
C PHE A 149 -10.97 -1.86 -7.96
N ALA A 150 -12.16 -1.52 -7.46
CA ALA A 150 -13.43 -2.02 -8.00
C ALA A 150 -13.63 -1.62 -9.47
N TYR A 151 -13.34 -0.36 -9.81
CA TYR A 151 -13.49 0.17 -11.16
C TYR A 151 -12.51 -0.49 -12.14
N TRP A 152 -11.22 -0.54 -11.78
CA TRP A 152 -10.17 -1.04 -12.66
C TRP A 152 -10.07 -2.58 -12.70
N HIS A 153 -10.53 -3.26 -11.65
CA HIS A 153 -10.46 -4.73 -11.55
C HIS A 153 -11.81 -5.30 -11.07
N PRO A 154 -12.89 -5.17 -11.85
CA PRO A 154 -14.27 -5.47 -11.43
C PRO A 154 -14.52 -6.94 -11.09
N ARG A 155 -13.67 -7.86 -11.57
CA ARG A 155 -13.72 -9.29 -11.20
C ARG A 155 -12.92 -9.59 -9.93
N LEU A 156 -11.81 -8.88 -9.72
CA LEU A 156 -10.89 -9.14 -8.61
C LEU A 156 -11.39 -8.51 -7.31
N HIS A 157 -12.05 -7.36 -7.39
CA HIS A 157 -12.60 -6.70 -6.21
C HIS A 157 -13.66 -7.54 -5.47
N PRO A 158 -14.71 -8.09 -6.11
CA PRO A 158 -15.65 -9.02 -5.46
C PRO A 158 -14.95 -10.25 -4.90
N TYR A 159 -13.99 -10.81 -5.65
CA TYR A 159 -13.19 -11.93 -5.14
C TYR A 159 -12.45 -11.57 -3.84
N TYR A 160 -11.83 -10.39 -3.75
CA TYR A 160 -11.19 -9.92 -2.53
C TYR A 160 -12.20 -9.72 -1.40
N HIS A 161 -13.34 -9.09 -1.70
CA HIS A 161 -14.42 -8.86 -0.74
C HIS A 161 -14.90 -10.18 -0.11
N ASP A 162 -15.24 -11.18 -0.94
CA ASP A 162 -15.83 -12.44 -0.48
C ASP A 162 -14.82 -13.30 0.28
N ARG A 163 -13.56 -13.33 -0.19
CA ARG A 163 -12.48 -14.04 0.50
C ARG A 163 -12.13 -13.38 1.82
N LEU A 164 -12.12 -12.05 1.88
CA LEU A 164 -11.89 -11.32 3.12
C LEU A 164 -13.03 -11.55 4.12
N GLY A 165 -14.28 -11.53 3.66
CA GLY A 165 -15.46 -11.84 4.47
C GLY A 165 -15.37 -13.26 5.05
N SER A 166 -15.10 -14.24 4.20
CA SER A 166 -14.89 -15.64 4.62
C SER A 166 -13.76 -15.75 5.65
N LEU A 167 -12.64 -15.05 5.44
CA LEU A 167 -11.50 -15.05 6.36
C LEU A 167 -11.89 -14.57 7.76
N PHE A 168 -12.64 -13.46 7.87
CA PHE A 168 -13.07 -12.93 9.16
C PHE A 168 -14.13 -13.78 9.85
N GLN A 169 -15.01 -14.45 9.09
CA GLN A 169 -15.98 -15.40 9.64
C GLN A 169 -15.27 -16.62 10.26
N HIS A 170 -14.28 -17.20 9.56
CA HIS A 170 -13.52 -18.35 10.05
C HIS A 170 -12.55 -18.00 11.19
N HIS A 171 -12.10 -16.74 11.27
CA HIS A 171 -11.15 -16.27 12.27
C HIS A 171 -11.65 -15.01 12.98
N PRO A 172 -12.59 -15.14 13.93
CA PRO A 172 -13.25 -14.00 14.58
C PRO A 172 -12.32 -13.13 15.45
N ARG A 173 -11.08 -13.59 15.71
CA ARG A 173 -10.05 -12.82 16.43
C ARG A 173 -9.24 -11.88 15.52
N LEU A 174 -9.37 -12.00 14.20
CA LEU A 174 -8.71 -11.09 13.27
C LEU A 174 -9.36 -9.72 13.31
N GLN A 175 -8.54 -8.67 13.16
CA GLN A 175 -8.99 -7.28 13.22
C GLN A 175 -8.82 -6.63 11.86
N ARG A 176 -9.91 -6.06 11.34
CA ARG A 176 -9.92 -5.32 10.09
C ARG A 176 -9.30 -3.93 10.29
N ASN A 177 -8.58 -3.44 9.28
CA ASN A 177 -8.04 -2.08 9.23
C ASN A 177 -9.13 -1.05 8.92
N PHE A 178 -9.84 -1.22 7.81
CA PHE A 178 -10.90 -0.32 7.34
C PHE A 178 -12.14 -1.14 6.96
N ASP A 179 -13.31 -0.66 7.35
CA ASP A 179 -14.60 -1.26 6.99
C ASP A 179 -14.94 -1.04 5.51
N ASN A 180 -14.52 0.09 4.94
CA ASN A 180 -14.75 0.52 3.56
C ASN A 180 -13.62 0.15 2.59
N SER A 181 -12.81 -0.87 2.90
CA SER A 181 -11.73 -1.33 2.02
C SER A 181 -11.68 -2.86 1.91
N VAL A 182 -11.34 -3.37 0.73
CA VAL A 182 -11.12 -4.80 0.47
C VAL A 182 -9.69 -5.28 0.76
N PHE A 183 -8.79 -4.41 1.23
CA PHE A 183 -7.42 -4.79 1.58
C PHE A 183 -7.29 -5.18 3.04
N ALA A 184 -6.80 -6.39 3.31
CA ALA A 184 -6.72 -6.98 4.65
C ALA A 184 -5.68 -6.33 5.58
N CYS A 185 -4.72 -5.60 5.00
CA CYS A 185 -3.56 -5.03 5.68
C CYS A 185 -3.32 -3.61 5.18
N ALA A 186 -2.77 -2.76 6.04
CA ALA A 186 -2.25 -1.45 5.66
C ALA A 186 -0.85 -1.25 6.24
N THR A 187 -0.02 -0.52 5.49
CA THR A 187 1.29 -0.04 5.94
C THR A 187 1.30 1.47 5.84
N VAL A 188 1.69 2.14 6.92
CA VAL A 188 1.83 3.59 6.98
C VAL A 188 3.31 3.93 6.92
N ASN A 189 3.66 4.83 6.00
CA ASN A 189 4.99 5.42 5.88
C ASN A 189 4.97 6.77 6.60
N PHE A 190 5.77 6.95 7.65
CA PHE A 190 5.68 8.11 8.55
C PHE A 190 6.56 9.30 8.15
N GLY A 191 7.14 9.31 6.94
CA GLY A 191 7.94 10.44 6.45
C GLY A 191 9.19 10.77 7.30
N PRO A 192 9.73 12.01 7.22
CA PRO A 192 9.16 13.21 6.59
C PRO A 192 9.25 13.22 5.06
N ARG A 193 10.06 12.33 4.46
CA ARG A 193 10.07 12.08 3.02
C ARG A 193 9.80 10.62 2.78
N THR A 194 8.78 10.32 2.00
CA THR A 194 8.49 8.98 1.52
C THR A 194 8.78 8.98 0.03
N CYS A 195 9.76 8.18 -0.40
CA CYS A 195 9.92 7.94 -1.84
C CYS A 195 8.82 6.97 -2.28
N CYS A 196 8.11 7.34 -3.34
CA CYS A 196 7.27 6.43 -4.11
C CYS A 196 8.11 5.83 -5.24
#